data_AF-A0A2S8Y6J8-F1
#
_entry.id   AF-A0A2S8Y6J8-F1
#
_cell.length_a   1.000
_cell.length_b   1.000
_cell.length_c   1.000
_cell.angle_alpha   90.00
_cell.angle_beta   90.00
_cell.angle_gamma   90.00
#
_symmetry.space_group_name_H-M   'P 1'
#
loop_
_entity.id
_entity.type
_entity.pdbx_description
1 polymer ?
#
loop_
_entity_poly.entity_id
_entity_poly.type
_entity_poly.pdbx_seq_one_letter_code
_entity_poly.pdbx_strand_id
1 'polypeptide(L)'
;MTDKISVNCQAKLSEAITCLTSMFRDKKFVVVSLRPGKDRTLDQNALWFAMYDRIAKSTEMGDVEDVRRYCKLHIGVPLMRGEDPEFRQGWAESFVHLDYEVKLRLMGPCAMFGPDGFPVTRLFNRAQGGMYTDRIVDEFGPKGVHFADLLSEVAA
;
A
#
# COMPACT_ATOMS: atom_id res chain seq x y z
N MET A 1 -6.74 13.11 -14.80
CA MET A 1 -6.82 12.27 -13.59
C MET A 1 -8.04 11.39 -13.75
N THR A 2 -7.88 10.07 -13.63
CA THR A 2 -9.00 9.12 -13.73
C THR A 2 -9.56 8.94 -12.33
N ASP A 3 -10.73 9.50 -12.05
CA ASP A 3 -11.39 9.31 -10.75
C ASP A 3 -11.84 7.85 -10.63
N LYS A 4 -11.21 7.11 -9.70
CA LYS A 4 -11.55 5.72 -9.41
C LYS A 4 -12.47 5.68 -8.20
N ILE A 5 -13.77 5.41 -8.43
CA ILE A 5 -14.76 5.24 -7.36
C ILE A 5 -14.93 3.74 -7.10
N SER A 6 -14.63 3.31 -5.87
CA SER A 6 -14.92 1.94 -5.42
C SER A 6 -16.39 1.86 -4.97
N VAL A 7 -17.22 1.15 -5.73
CA VAL A 7 -18.65 1.01 -5.44
C VAL A 7 -18.85 -0.22 -4.55
N ASN A 8 -18.81 0.00 -3.23
CA ASN A 8 -18.95 -1.05 -2.22
C ASN A 8 -20.23 -0.94 -1.37
N CYS A 9 -21.02 0.12 -1.55
CA CYS A 9 -22.28 0.35 -0.84
C CYS A 9 -23.23 1.23 -1.66
N GLN A 10 -24.49 1.33 -1.22
CA GLN A 10 -25.52 2.13 -1.89
C GLN A 10 -25.14 3.61 -2.02
N ALA A 11 -24.50 4.18 -1.00
CA ALA A 11 -24.06 5.59 -1.04
C ALA A 11 -22.99 5.81 -2.12
N LYS A 12 -22.01 4.92 -2.22
CA LYS A 12 -20.97 4.96 -3.27
C LYS A 12 -21.53 4.71 -4.66
N LEU A 13 -22.58 3.91 -4.79
CA LEU A 13 -23.29 3.73 -6.06
C LEU A 13 -23.93 5.05 -6.51
N SER A 14 -24.66 5.72 -5.62
CA SER A 14 -25.28 7.02 -5.92
C SER A 14 -24.25 8.09 -6.29
N GLU A 15 -23.11 8.11 -5.60
CA GLU A 15 -21.98 9.01 -5.89
C GLU A 15 -21.43 8.76 -7.31
N ALA A 16 -21.18 7.50 -7.66
CA ALA A 16 -20.67 7.13 -8.98
C ALA A 16 -21.63 7.53 -10.12
N ILE A 17 -22.94 7.29 -9.94
CA ILE A 17 -23.96 7.68 -10.93
C ILE A 17 -24.03 9.21 -11.08
N THR A 18 -23.94 9.94 -9.97
CA THR A 18 -23.97 11.41 -9.97
C THR A 18 -22.77 11.97 -10.72
N CYS A 19 -21.57 11.45 -10.45
CA CYS A 19 -20.35 11.86 -11.13
C CYS A 19 -20.41 11.59 -12.64
N LEU A 20 -20.83 10.37 -13.02
CA LEU A 20 -21.03 9.98 -14.42
C LEU A 20 -22.02 10.91 -15.13
N THR A 21 -23.16 11.19 -14.51
CA THR A 21 -24.21 12.05 -15.07
C THR A 21 -23.69 13.48 -15.26
N SER A 22 -22.97 14.01 -14.27
CA SER A 22 -22.38 15.35 -14.33
C SER A 22 -21.37 15.47 -15.47
N MET A 23 -20.44 14.50 -15.56
CA MET A 23 -19.43 14.47 -16.63
C MET A 23 -20.07 14.38 -18.02
N PHE A 24 -21.10 13.56 -18.18
CA PHE A 24 -21.81 13.45 -19.45
C PHE A 24 -22.54 14.74 -19.82
N ARG A 25 -23.16 15.42 -18.86
CA ARG A 25 -23.84 16.70 -19.13
C ARG A 25 -22.89 17.77 -19.66
N ASP A 26 -21.69 17.84 -19.10
CA ASP A 26 -20.65 18.80 -19.49
C ASP A 26 -19.98 18.41 -20.80
N LYS A 27 -19.41 17.20 -20.88
CA LYS A 27 -18.56 16.80 -22.01
C LYS A 27 -19.30 16.12 -23.16
N LYS A 28 -20.56 15.70 -22.97
CA LYS A 28 -21.38 14.92 -23.93
C LYS A 28 -20.85 13.54 -24.30
N PHE A 29 -19.67 13.16 -23.84
CA PHE A 29 -19.10 11.82 -23.98
C PHE A 29 -18.32 11.46 -22.70
N VAL A 30 -18.46 10.21 -22.25
CA VAL A 30 -17.74 9.67 -21.09
C VAL A 30 -17.30 8.25 -21.41
N VAL A 31 -16.04 7.94 -21.12
CA VAL A 31 -15.50 6.57 -21.21
C VAL A 31 -15.59 5.94 -19.83
N VAL A 32 -16.31 4.82 -19.73
CA VAL A 32 -16.50 4.09 -18.46
C VAL A 32 -15.77 2.75 -18.53
N SER A 33 -14.94 2.47 -17.52
CA SER A 33 -14.30 1.16 -17.32
C SER A 33 -14.83 0.52 -16.05
N LEU A 34 -15.64 -0.52 -16.18
CA LEU A 34 -16.15 -1.31 -15.06
C LEU A 34 -15.36 -2.62 -14.98
N ARG A 35 -14.91 -2.98 -13.76
CA ARG A 35 -14.32 -4.28 -13.49
C ARG A 35 -15.13 -4.96 -12.39
N PRO A 36 -15.66 -6.17 -12.62
CA PRO A 36 -16.36 -6.91 -11.57
C PRO A 36 -15.37 -7.36 -10.48
N GLY A 37 -15.87 -7.43 -9.24
CA GLY A 37 -15.09 -7.85 -8.08
C GLY A 37 -14.64 -6.69 -7.18
N LYS A 38 -14.30 -7.03 -5.94
CA LYS A 38 -13.71 -6.11 -4.99
C LYS A 38 -12.28 -5.81 -5.45
N ASP A 39 -11.89 -4.55 -5.44
CA ASP A 39 -10.51 -4.19 -5.73
C ASP A 39 -9.63 -4.73 -4.61
N ARG A 40 -9.06 -5.93 -4.81
CA ARG A 40 -8.23 -6.63 -3.81
C ARG A 40 -7.07 -5.76 -3.32
N THR A 41 -6.67 -4.78 -4.12
CA THR A 41 -5.66 -3.77 -3.76
C THR A 41 -6.10 -2.92 -2.57
N LEU A 42 -7.38 -2.55 -2.47
CA LEU A 42 -7.92 -1.78 -1.34
C LEU A 42 -7.95 -2.63 -0.06
N ASP A 43 -8.33 -3.90 -0.16
CA ASP A 43 -8.35 -4.81 0.98
C ASP A 43 -6.94 -5.15 1.47
N GLN A 44 -5.99 -5.36 0.55
CA GLN A 44 -4.59 -5.58 0.90
C GLN A 44 -3.97 -4.34 1.56
N ASN A 45 -4.26 -3.14 1.05
CA ASN A 45 -3.82 -1.91 1.69
C ASN A 45 -4.45 -1.74 3.09
N ALA A 46 -5.75 -1.99 3.23
CA ALA A 46 -6.43 -1.93 4.52
C ALA A 46 -5.84 -2.92 5.53
N LEU A 47 -5.57 -4.16 5.09
CA LEU A 47 -4.88 -5.17 5.89
C LEU A 47 -3.50 -4.66 6.35
N TRP A 48 -2.66 -4.16 5.44
CA TRP A 48 -1.34 -3.66 5.83
C TRP A 48 -1.42 -2.50 6.81
N PHE A 49 -2.36 -1.56 6.63
CA PHE A 49 -2.57 -0.49 7.60
C PHE A 49 -3.00 -1.02 8.98
N ALA A 50 -3.88 -2.02 9.03
CA ALA A 50 -4.27 -2.68 10.28
C ALA A 50 -3.08 -3.41 10.95
N MET A 51 -2.20 -4.04 10.15
CA MET A 51 -0.98 -4.66 10.65
C MET A 51 -0.01 -3.61 11.20
N TYR A 52 0.19 -2.47 10.52
CA TYR A 52 1.05 -1.40 11.01
C TYR A 52 0.53 -0.79 12.31
N ASP A 53 -0.77 -0.53 12.40
CA ASP A 53 -1.41 -0.04 13.63
C ASP A 53 -1.22 -1.03 14.79
N ARG A 54 -1.32 -2.34 14.52
CA ARG A 54 -1.04 -3.36 15.52
C ARG A 54 0.40 -3.33 16.01
N ILE A 55 1.35 -3.31 15.08
CA ILE A 55 2.78 -3.26 15.43
C ILE A 55 3.08 -2.00 16.24
N ALA A 56 2.55 -0.83 15.85
CA ALA A 56 2.73 0.41 16.58
C ALA A 56 2.19 0.33 18.02
N LYS A 57 1.07 -0.37 18.23
CA LYS A 57 0.48 -0.56 19.57
C LYS A 57 1.18 -1.64 20.40
N SER A 58 1.81 -2.60 19.75
CA SER A 58 2.46 -3.76 20.41
C SER A 58 3.97 -3.60 20.58
N THR A 59 4.58 -2.55 20.04
CA THR A 59 6.04 -2.32 20.05
C THR A 59 6.37 -0.86 20.34
N GLU A 60 7.63 -0.57 20.64
CA GLU A 60 8.13 0.80 20.88
C GLU A 60 8.61 1.51 19.59
N MET A 61 8.13 1.08 18.42
CA MET A 61 8.61 1.57 17.12
C MET A 61 8.08 2.96 16.72
N GLY A 62 7.22 3.56 17.54
CA GLY A 62 6.58 4.84 17.26
C GLY A 62 5.18 4.68 16.71
N ASP A 63 4.78 5.60 15.82
CA ASP A 63 3.43 5.62 15.27
C ASP A 63 3.26 4.69 14.05
N VAL A 64 2.04 4.66 13.52
CA VAL A 64 1.70 3.83 12.36
C VAL A 64 2.53 4.19 11.12
N GLU A 65 2.86 5.47 10.93
CA GLU A 65 3.67 5.91 9.81
C GLU A 65 5.14 5.54 9.98
N ASP A 66 5.67 5.55 11.20
CA ASP A 66 7.02 5.07 11.50
C ASP A 66 7.16 3.58 11.22
N VAL A 67 6.18 2.78 11.65
CA VAL A 67 6.10 1.35 11.31
C VAL A 67 5.98 1.15 9.81
N ARG A 68 5.13 1.92 9.13
CA ARG A 68 4.95 1.84 7.67
C ARG A 68 6.25 2.14 6.92
N ARG A 69 6.99 3.19 7.32
CA ARG A 69 8.30 3.54 6.75
C ARG A 69 9.29 2.41 6.94
N TYR A 70 9.34 1.84 8.15
CA TYR A 70 10.19 0.72 8.48
C TYR A 70 9.88 -0.50 7.60
N CYS A 71 8.60 -0.91 7.53
CA CYS A 71 8.21 -2.09 6.76
C CYS A 71 8.50 -1.92 5.26
N LYS A 72 8.26 -0.73 4.70
CA LYS A 72 8.63 -0.43 3.32
C LYS A 72 10.13 -0.58 3.08
N LEU A 73 10.96 -0.01 3.95
CA LEU A 73 12.41 -0.01 3.79
C LEU A 73 13.03 -1.39 4.00
N HIS A 74 12.61 -2.11 5.04
CA HIS A 74 13.27 -3.34 5.49
C HIS A 74 12.65 -4.61 4.92
N ILE A 75 11.40 -4.57 4.48
CA ILE A 75 10.69 -5.73 3.95
C ILE A 75 10.39 -5.52 2.46
N GLY A 76 9.77 -4.39 2.13
CA GLY A 76 9.30 -4.14 0.76
C GLY A 76 10.43 -3.92 -0.24
N VAL A 77 11.44 -3.12 0.11
CA VAL A 77 12.59 -2.85 -0.77
C VAL A 77 13.41 -4.12 -1.03
N PRO A 78 13.80 -4.94 -0.03
CA PRO A 78 14.50 -6.19 -0.29
C PRO A 78 13.70 -7.16 -1.15
N LEU A 79 12.38 -7.19 -1.01
CA LEU A 79 11.50 -8.00 -1.86
C LEU A 79 11.55 -7.54 -3.32
N MET A 80 11.40 -6.23 -3.60
CA MET A 80 11.53 -5.70 -4.96
C MET A 80 12.92 -5.93 -5.54
N ARG A 81 13.97 -5.70 -4.74
CA ARG A 81 15.34 -5.96 -5.18
C ARG A 81 15.57 -7.44 -5.50
N GLY A 82 14.87 -8.38 -4.87
CA GLY A 82 14.98 -9.81 -5.19
C GLY A 82 14.35 -10.16 -6.54
N GLU A 83 13.16 -9.63 -6.80
CA GLU A 83 12.29 -10.06 -7.91
C GLU A 83 12.44 -9.21 -9.18
N ASP A 84 12.88 -7.95 -9.07
CA ASP A 84 12.93 -6.99 -10.17
C ASP A 84 14.36 -6.47 -10.38
N PRO A 85 15.06 -6.91 -11.45
CA PRO A 85 16.41 -6.45 -11.77
C PRO A 85 16.50 -4.94 -12.06
N GLU A 86 15.48 -4.34 -12.68
CA GLU A 86 15.47 -2.92 -13.02
C GLU A 86 15.32 -2.08 -11.75
N PHE A 87 14.39 -2.46 -10.87
CA PHE A 87 14.25 -1.84 -9.55
C PHE A 87 15.54 -1.98 -8.73
N ARG A 88 16.17 -3.16 -8.77
CA ARG A 88 17.44 -3.41 -8.08
C ARG A 88 18.54 -2.47 -8.54
N GLN A 89 18.68 -2.27 -9.85
CA GLN A 89 19.67 -1.36 -10.41
C GLN A 89 19.38 0.08 -10.02
N GLY A 90 18.15 0.56 -10.24
CA GLY A 90 17.76 1.92 -9.88
C GLY A 90 17.95 2.23 -8.39
N TRP A 91 17.65 1.26 -7.52
CA TRP A 91 17.92 1.37 -6.08
C TRP A 91 19.41 1.46 -5.77
N ALA A 92 20.24 0.63 -6.41
CA ALA A 92 21.69 0.62 -6.19
C ALA A 92 22.33 1.96 -6.59
N GLU A 93 21.90 2.55 -7.70
CA GLU A 93 22.42 3.83 -8.18
C GLU A 93 21.92 5.00 -7.32
N SER A 94 20.62 5.01 -6.98
CA SER A 94 19.97 6.20 -6.40
C SER A 94 19.92 6.22 -4.87
N PHE A 95 19.82 5.05 -4.23
CA PHE A 95 19.56 4.98 -2.78
C PHE A 95 20.74 4.46 -1.97
N VAL A 96 21.69 3.71 -2.54
CA VAL A 96 22.71 3.01 -1.74
C VAL A 96 23.55 3.98 -0.89
N HIS A 97 23.88 5.14 -1.45
CA HIS A 97 24.75 6.17 -0.89
C HIS A 97 24.03 7.09 0.11
N LEU A 98 22.71 6.98 0.25
CA LEU A 98 21.95 7.78 1.20
C LEU A 98 22.09 7.22 2.62
N ASP A 99 22.10 8.10 3.62
CA ASP A 99 22.08 7.69 5.02
C ASP A 99 20.78 6.95 5.36
N TYR A 100 20.83 6.10 6.38
CA TYR A 100 19.68 5.32 6.83
C TYR A 100 18.46 6.20 7.15
N GLU A 101 18.67 7.28 7.90
CA GLU A 101 17.59 8.22 8.26
C GLU A 101 16.97 8.90 7.04
N VAL A 102 17.79 9.15 6.00
CA VAL A 102 17.31 9.71 4.73
C VAL A 102 16.44 8.68 4.02
N LYS A 103 16.91 7.43 3.92
CA LYS A 103 16.16 6.33 3.31
C LYS A 103 14.80 6.14 4.00
N LEU A 104 14.80 6.10 5.33
CA LEU A 104 13.58 5.90 6.12
C LEU A 104 12.58 7.05 5.95
N ARG A 105 13.06 8.31 5.98
CA ARG A 105 12.22 9.49 5.73
C ARG A 105 11.58 9.45 4.34
N LEU A 106 12.31 9.02 3.31
CA LEU A 106 11.80 8.96 1.93
C LEU A 106 10.71 7.89 1.74
N MET A 107 10.61 6.90 2.63
CA MET A 107 9.53 5.90 2.58
C MET A 107 8.16 6.46 3.04
N GLY A 108 8.17 7.60 3.74
CA GLY A 108 6.99 8.28 4.25
C GLY A 108 6.63 9.55 3.47
N PRO A 109 5.61 10.30 3.93
CA PRO A 109 5.17 11.52 3.28
C PRO A 109 6.33 12.50 3.06
N CYS A 110 6.54 12.94 1.81
CA CYS A 110 7.56 13.93 1.50
C CYS A 110 7.20 14.73 0.23
N ALA A 111 7.82 15.90 0.06
CA ALA A 111 7.53 16.78 -1.07
C ALA A 111 7.86 16.16 -2.45
N MET A 112 8.79 15.20 -2.51
CA MET A 112 9.22 14.56 -3.76
C MET A 112 8.27 13.46 -4.23
N PHE A 113 7.76 12.65 -3.30
CA PHE A 113 6.96 11.46 -3.64
C PHE A 113 5.49 11.56 -3.20
N GLY A 114 5.12 12.69 -2.57
CA GLY A 114 3.77 12.96 -2.10
C GLY A 114 3.44 12.27 -0.77
N PRO A 115 2.14 12.11 -0.45
CA PRO A 115 1.67 11.65 0.86
C PRO A 115 2.03 10.19 1.14
N ASP A 116 2.33 9.40 0.11
CA ASP A 116 2.67 7.99 0.26
C ASP A 116 4.16 7.72 0.36
N GLY A 117 5.03 8.70 0.10
CA GLY A 117 6.46 8.45 0.01
C GLY A 117 6.85 7.56 -1.18
N PHE A 118 8.06 7.04 -1.15
CA PHE A 118 8.60 6.21 -2.23
C PHE A 118 7.69 4.99 -2.51
N PRO A 119 7.30 4.74 -3.78
CA PRO A 119 6.19 3.84 -4.11
C PRO A 119 6.60 2.35 -4.14
N VAL A 120 7.11 1.80 -3.04
CA VAL A 120 7.53 0.39 -2.97
C VAL A 120 6.34 -0.57 -3.11
N THR A 121 5.38 -0.49 -2.18
CA THR A 121 4.24 -1.41 -2.11
C THR A 121 3.24 -1.22 -3.25
N ARG A 122 3.26 -0.05 -3.92
CA ARG A 122 2.44 0.25 -5.09
C ARG A 122 2.92 -0.49 -6.35
N LEU A 123 4.21 -0.83 -6.40
CA LEU A 123 4.80 -1.57 -7.52
C LEU A 123 4.58 -3.08 -7.40
N PHE A 124 4.06 -3.57 -6.27
CA PHE A 124 3.86 -5.00 -6.07
C PHE A 124 2.85 -5.58 -7.05
N ASN A 125 3.21 -6.72 -7.62
CA ASN A 125 2.25 -7.65 -8.18
C ASN A 125 1.52 -8.43 -7.05
N ARG A 126 0.53 -9.24 -7.43
CA ARG A 126 -0.27 -10.04 -6.47
C ARG A 126 0.58 -10.94 -5.57
N ALA A 127 1.57 -11.64 -6.13
CA ALA A 127 2.39 -12.59 -5.40
C ALA A 127 3.30 -11.87 -4.40
N GLN A 128 3.94 -10.79 -4.85
CA GLN A 128 4.76 -9.90 -4.02
C GLN A 128 3.98 -9.30 -2.85
N GLY A 129 2.71 -8.93 -3.06
CA GLY A 129 1.84 -8.46 -2.00
C GLY A 129 1.56 -9.52 -0.92
N GLY A 130 1.39 -10.78 -1.30
CA GLY A 130 1.26 -11.89 -0.34
C GLY A 130 2.55 -12.12 0.44
N MET A 131 3.68 -12.22 -0.27
CA MET A 131 5.01 -12.37 0.33
C MET A 131 5.35 -11.24 1.30
N TYR A 132 4.91 -10.01 1.02
CA TYR A 132 5.09 -8.88 1.91
C TYR A 132 4.30 -9.03 3.21
N THR A 133 3.04 -9.47 3.14
CA THR A 133 2.23 -9.80 4.32
C THR A 133 2.90 -10.88 5.16
N ASP A 134 3.33 -11.98 4.53
CA ASP A 134 3.97 -13.10 5.22
C ASP A 134 5.26 -12.65 5.94
N ARG A 135 6.10 -11.87 5.27
CA ARG A 135 7.34 -11.35 5.87
C ARG A 135 7.11 -10.37 7.02
N ILE A 136 6.02 -9.60 7.03
CA ILE A 136 5.65 -8.79 8.20
C ILE A 136 5.32 -9.71 9.38
N VAL A 137 4.56 -10.77 9.14
CA VAL A 137 4.23 -11.75 10.19
C VAL A 137 5.51 -12.42 10.72
N ASP A 138 6.42 -12.82 9.85
CA ASP A 138 7.68 -13.45 10.24
C ASP A 138 8.60 -12.52 11.04
N GLU A 139 8.67 -11.24 10.68
CA GLU A 139 9.52 -10.24 11.35
C GLU A 139 8.97 -9.85 12.74
N PHE A 140 7.65 -9.75 12.88
CA PHE A 140 7.01 -9.20 14.08
C PHE A 140 6.38 -10.25 14.98
N GLY A 141 6.07 -11.44 14.47
CA GLY A 141 5.57 -12.57 15.26
C GLY A 141 6.49 -12.94 16.42
N PRO A 142 7.81 -13.14 16.20
CA PRO A 142 8.77 -13.39 17.27
C PRO A 142 8.91 -12.23 18.27
N LYS A 143 8.53 -11.01 17.87
CA LYS A 143 8.53 -9.81 18.73
C LYS A 143 7.25 -9.66 19.55
N GLY A 144 6.38 -10.68 19.54
CA GLY A 144 5.14 -10.71 20.35
C GLY A 144 3.94 -10.05 19.67
N VAL A 145 4.01 -9.75 18.37
CA VAL A 145 2.87 -9.18 17.64
C VAL A 145 2.03 -10.29 17.02
N HIS A 146 0.73 -10.34 17.34
CA HIS A 146 -0.18 -11.38 16.86
C HIS A 146 -1.12 -10.84 15.76
N PHE A 147 -1.17 -11.54 14.62
CA PHE A 147 -1.94 -11.13 13.42
C PHE A 147 -3.05 -12.11 13.00
N ALA A 148 -3.28 -13.19 13.75
CA ALA A 148 -4.14 -14.29 13.33
C ALA A 148 -5.59 -13.85 13.01
N ASP A 149 -6.13 -12.91 13.77
CA ASP A 149 -7.45 -12.31 13.56
C ASP A 149 -7.50 -11.51 12.25
N LEU A 150 -6.51 -10.63 12.01
CA LEU A 150 -6.44 -9.80 10.80
C LEU A 150 -6.31 -10.63 9.52
N LEU A 151 -5.57 -11.75 9.58
CA LEU A 151 -5.38 -12.64 8.43
C LEU A 151 -6.62 -13.49 8.16
N SER A 152 -7.41 -13.81 9.19
CA SER A 152 -8.65 -14.59 9.06
C SER A 152 -9.80 -13.79 8.45
N GLU A 153 -9.90 -12.49 8.74
CA GLU A 153 -10.94 -11.60 8.21
C GLU A 153 -10.82 -11.34 6.70
N VAL A 154 -9.62 -11.50 6.12
CA VAL A 154 -9.37 -11.30 4.68
C VAL A 154 -9.64 -12.59 3.87
N ALA A 155 -9.73 -13.74 4.53
CA ALA A 155 -10.06 -15.02 3.92
C ALA A 155 -11.57 -15.29 3.82
N ALA A 156 -12.41 -14.47 4.47
CA ALA A 156 -13.87 -14.55 4.47
C ALA A 156 -14.51 -13.48 3.55
#